data_AF-A0A6J4R4T9-F1
#
_entry.id   AF-A0A6J4R4T9-F1
#
_cell.length_a   1.000
_cell.length_b   1.000
_cell.length_c   1.000
_cell.angle_alpha   90.00
_cell.angle_beta   90.00
_cell.angle_gamma   90.00
#
_symmetry.space_group_name_H-M   'P 1'
#
loop_
_entity.id
_entity.type
_entity.pdbx_description
1 polymer ?
#
loop_
_entity_poly.entity_id
_entity_poly.type
_entity_poly.pdbx_seq_one_letter_code
_entity_poly.pdbx_strand_id
1 'polypeptide(L)'
;LAFGLPEELPGLGTVTALVGLGVGGTGIAYLLYFGLIARVGATKTSTVAYLMPAIALFYGAVFLGEAFTLRALVGLALILAGVAGVTGALRLPKRLRRPPTP
;
A
#
# COMPACT_ATOMS: atom_id res chain seq x y z
N LEU A 1 -22.43 16.14 -26.91
CA LEU A 1 -21.62 15.98 -25.68
C LEU A 1 -22.52 15.41 -24.58
N ALA A 2 -22.92 14.14 -24.70
CA ALA A 2 -23.62 13.44 -23.63
C ALA A 2 -22.54 12.88 -22.68
N PHE A 3 -21.99 13.76 -21.84
CA PHE A 3 -21.30 13.31 -20.63
C PHE A 3 -22.32 12.46 -19.85
N GLY A 4 -21.94 11.28 -19.38
CA GLY A 4 -22.81 10.35 -18.63
C GLY A 4 -23.21 10.89 -17.26
N LEU A 5 -23.85 12.06 -17.24
CA LEU A 5 -24.44 12.69 -16.07
C LEU A 5 -25.60 11.80 -15.62
N PRO A 6 -25.64 11.39 -14.35
CA PRO A 6 -26.72 10.57 -13.85
C PRO A 6 -28.04 11.36 -13.95
N GLU A 7 -29.10 10.69 -14.41
CA GLU A 7 -30.44 11.30 -14.52
C GLU A 7 -31.01 11.69 -13.15
N GLU A 8 -30.49 11.08 -12.08
CA GLU A 8 -30.82 11.38 -10.70
C GLU A 8 -29.58 11.84 -9.92
N LEU A 9 -29.74 12.86 -9.08
CA LEU A 9 -28.68 13.32 -8.20
C LEU A 9 -28.34 12.22 -7.17
N PRO A 10 -27.04 11.96 -6.92
CA PRO A 10 -26.64 10.97 -5.93
C PRO A 10 -27.19 11.36 -4.56
N GLY A 11 -27.76 10.39 -3.85
CA GLY A 11 -28.28 10.60 -2.50
C GLY A 11 -27.20 11.01 -1.50
N LEU A 12 -27.63 11.60 -0.38
CA LEU A 12 -26.72 12.07 0.69
C LEU A 12 -25.76 10.98 1.20
N GLY A 13 -26.18 9.72 1.22
CA GLY A 13 -25.31 8.59 1.57
C GLY A 13 -24.10 8.44 0.65
N THR A 14 -24.31 8.55 -0.66
CA THR A 14 -23.23 8.48 -1.65
C THR A 14 -22.28 9.66 -1.53
N VAL A 15 -22.82 10.87 -1.34
CA VAL A 15 -22.02 12.09 -1.17
C VAL A 15 -21.15 11.99 0.08
N THR A 16 -21.72 11.56 1.21
CA THR A 16 -20.97 11.41 2.46
C THR A 16 -19.92 10.30 2.40
N ALA A 17 -20.22 9.17 1.73
CA ALA A 17 -19.22 8.13 1.47
C ALA A 17 -18.05 8.64 0.61
N LEU A 18 -18.33 9.40 -0.45
CA LEU A 18 -17.30 10.02 -1.30
C LEU A 18 -16.44 11.01 -0.52
N VAL A 19 -17.06 11.85 0.31
CA VAL A 19 -16.32 12.81 1.17
C VAL A 19 -15.46 12.05 2.16
N GLY A 20 -15.98 11.00 2.80
CA GLY A 20 -15.21 10.17 3.74
C GLY A 20 -14.01 9.50 3.08
N LEU A 21 -14.20 8.92 1.89
CA LEU A 21 -13.13 8.27 1.13
C LEU A 21 -12.10 9.29 0.60
N GLY A 22 -12.55 10.42 0.08
CA GLY A 22 -11.68 11.47 -0.46
C GLY A 22 -10.87 12.18 0.64
N VAL A 23 -11.52 12.64 1.70
CA VAL A 23 -10.85 13.35 2.79
C VAL A 23 -10.01 12.39 3.63
N GLY A 24 -10.59 11.28 4.08
CA GLY A 24 -9.91 10.33 4.94
C GLY A 24 -8.90 9.46 4.20
N GLY A 25 -9.37 8.74 3.17
CA GLY A 25 -8.56 7.77 2.42
C GLY A 25 -7.45 8.40 1.57
N THR A 26 -7.66 9.64 1.08
CA THR A 26 -6.69 10.30 0.20
C THR A 26 -6.09 11.55 0.85
N GLY A 27 -6.90 12.52 1.26
CA GLY A 27 -6.42 13.81 1.75
C GLY A 27 -5.52 13.69 2.97
N ILE A 28 -6.05 13.12 4.06
CA ILE A 28 -5.29 12.90 5.31
C ILE A 28 -4.11 11.96 5.05
N ALA A 29 -4.33 10.88 4.29
CA ALA A 29 -3.26 9.94 3.95
C ALA A 29 -2.09 10.63 3.24
N TYR A 30 -2.35 11.55 2.31
CA TYR A 30 -1.31 12.29 1.59
C TYR A 30 -0.59 13.30 2.46
N LEU A 31 -1.30 13.99 3.37
CA LEU A 31 -0.66 14.86 4.35
C LEU A 31 0.33 14.08 5.22
N LEU A 32 -0.06 12.89 5.67
CA LEU A 32 0.82 11.99 6.42
C LEU A 32 1.99 11.51 5.55
N TYR A 33 1.72 11.12 4.30
CA TYR A 33 2.74 10.65 3.36
C TYR A 33 3.81 11.72 3.08
N PHE A 34 3.39 12.96 2.75
CA PHE A 34 4.33 14.07 2.56
C PHE A 34 5.03 14.47 3.85
N GLY A 35 4.35 14.42 4.99
CA GLY A 35 4.97 14.60 6.30
C GLY A 35 6.06 13.54 6.58
N LEU A 36 5.85 12.30 6.14
CA LEU A 36 6.81 11.22 6.27
C LEU A 36 8.01 11.44 5.33
N ILE A 37 7.77 11.85 4.08
CA ILE A 37 8.84 12.24 3.15
C ILE A 37 9.73 13.33 3.77
N ALA A 38 9.13 14.36 4.37
CA ALA A 38 9.87 15.47 4.98
C ALA A 38 10.73 15.03 6.19
N ARG A 39 10.29 14.01 6.94
CA ARG A 39 10.95 13.56 8.19
C ARG A 39 11.97 12.44 7.98
N VAL A 40 11.68 11.47 7.12
CA VAL A 40 12.51 10.25 6.94
C VAL A 40 13.00 10.04 5.50
N GLY A 41 12.62 10.93 4.58
CA GLY A 41 13.02 10.90 3.17
C GLY A 41 12.13 10.02 2.29
N ALA A 42 12.20 10.25 0.98
CA ALA A 42 11.36 9.58 -0.02
C ALA A 42 11.60 8.06 -0.07
N THR A 43 12.86 7.61 0.02
CA THR A 43 13.22 6.19 -0.09
C THR A 43 12.66 5.35 1.06
N LYS A 44 12.68 5.86 2.31
CA LYS A 44 12.07 5.15 3.45
C LYS A 44 10.55 5.25 3.42
N THR A 45 10.01 6.36 2.94
CA THR A 45 8.55 6.55 2.86
C THR A 45 7.92 5.63 1.83
N SER A 46 8.58 5.39 0.70
CA SER A 46 8.04 4.48 -0.34
C SER A 46 7.89 3.04 0.15
N THR A 47 8.59 2.64 1.23
CA THR A 47 8.42 1.28 1.78
C THR A 47 7.04 1.04 2.38
N VAL A 48 6.30 2.08 2.72
CA VAL A 48 4.91 1.96 3.23
C VAL A 48 4.01 1.29 2.19
N ALA A 49 4.24 1.54 0.90
CA ALA A 49 3.47 0.94 -0.18
C ALA A 49 3.60 -0.60 -0.22
N TYR A 50 4.69 -1.15 0.31
CA TYR A 50 4.89 -2.59 0.39
C TYR A 50 3.97 -3.27 1.41
N LEU A 51 3.35 -2.51 2.29
CA LEU A 51 2.37 -3.02 3.25
C LEU A 51 0.95 -3.08 2.66
N MET A 52 0.71 -2.47 1.49
CA MET A 52 -0.60 -2.47 0.82
C MET A 52 -1.24 -3.85 0.68
N PRO A 53 -0.53 -4.93 0.29
CA PRO A 53 -1.13 -6.26 0.18
C PRO A 53 -1.66 -6.80 1.51
N ALA A 54 -0.95 -6.55 2.61
CA ALA A 54 -1.37 -6.96 3.95
C ALA A 54 -2.61 -6.18 4.41
N ILE A 55 -2.62 -4.87 4.18
CA ILE A 55 -3.75 -4.00 4.52
C ILE A 55 -4.98 -4.37 3.68
N ALA A 56 -4.82 -4.64 2.39
CA ALA A 56 -5.90 -5.06 1.51
C ALA A 56 -6.51 -6.38 1.98
N LEU A 57 -5.69 -7.38 2.31
CA LEU A 57 -6.18 -8.66 2.83
C LEU A 57 -6.89 -8.50 4.18
N PHE A 58 -6.37 -7.65 5.07
CA PHE A 58 -7.01 -7.33 6.34
C PHE A 58 -8.40 -6.70 6.13
N TYR A 59 -8.51 -5.70 5.26
CA TYR A 59 -9.79 -5.07 4.97
C TYR A 59 -10.76 -5.99 4.23
N GLY A 60 -10.30 -6.84 3.32
CA GLY A 60 -11.13 -7.89 2.69
C GLY A 60 -11.74 -8.82 3.73
N ALA A 61 -10.94 -9.27 4.71
CA ALA A 61 -11.46 -10.12 5.77
C ALA A 61 -12.41 -9.41 6.73
N VAL A 62 -12.08 -8.19 7.16
CA VAL A 62 -12.86 -7.45 8.18
C VAL A 62 -14.14 -6.86 7.62
N PHE A 63 -14.07 -6.24 6.43
CA PHE A 63 -15.20 -5.49 5.87
C PHE A 63 -15.99 -6.28 4.83
N LEU A 64 -15.34 -7.15 4.05
CA LEU A 64 -16.01 -7.96 3.03
C LEU A 64 -16.32 -9.38 3.53
N GLY A 65 -15.80 -9.79 4.70
CA GLY A 65 -15.99 -11.13 5.25
C GLY A 65 -15.24 -12.21 4.48
N GLU A 66 -14.21 -11.84 3.72
CA GLU A 66 -13.40 -12.81 2.97
C GLU A 66 -12.61 -13.73 3.92
N ALA A 67 -12.60 -15.02 3.62
CA ALA A 67 -11.84 -15.97 4.42
C ALA A 67 -10.32 -15.78 4.22
N PHE A 68 -9.57 -15.75 5.33
CA PHE A 68 -8.11 -15.89 5.31
C PHE A 68 -7.72 -17.29 4.86
N THR A 69 -7.72 -17.52 3.55
CA THR A 69 -7.31 -18.81 2.99
C THR A 69 -5.79 -18.95 3.09
N LEU A 70 -5.34 -20.21 3.22
CA LEU A 70 -3.92 -20.52 3.19
C LEU A 70 -3.25 -20.03 1.89
N ARG A 71 -3.98 -20.03 0.77
CA ARG A 71 -3.54 -19.53 -0.52
C ARG A 71 -3.25 -18.02 -0.48
N ALA A 72 -4.15 -17.24 0.11
CA ALA A 72 -3.95 -15.80 0.26
C ALA A 72 -2.74 -15.48 1.15
N LEU A 73 -2.55 -16.27 2.22
CA LEU A 73 -1.43 -16.12 3.13
C LEU A 73 -0.09 -16.45 2.47
N VAL A 74 -0.04 -17.51 1.65
CA VAL A 74 1.14 -17.87 0.84
C VAL A 74 1.45 -16.77 -0.19
N GLY A 75 0.43 -16.23 -0.85
CA GLY A 75 0.60 -15.10 -1.77
C GLY A 75 1.14 -13.85 -1.06
N LEU A 76 0.61 -13.51 0.11
CA LEU A 76 1.11 -12.42 0.93
C LEU A 76 2.58 -12.63 1.33
N ALA A 77 2.93 -13.83 1.80
CA ALA A 77 4.30 -14.19 2.14
C ALA A 77 5.26 -14.04 0.95
N LEU A 78 4.83 -14.47 -0.24
CA LEU A 78 5.62 -14.35 -1.48
C LEU A 78 5.89 -12.88 -1.84
N ILE A 79 4.87 -12.02 -1.74
CA ILE A 79 5.02 -10.58 -2.02
C ILE A 79 6.00 -9.94 -1.02
N LEU A 80 5.83 -10.21 0.28
CA LEU A 80 6.69 -9.66 1.32
C LEU A 80 8.14 -10.16 1.18
N ALA A 81 8.35 -11.42 0.80
CA ALA A 81 9.67 -11.97 0.53
C ALA A 81 10.35 -11.26 -0.66
N GLY A 82 9.62 -11.01 -1.76
CA GLY A 82 10.12 -10.26 -2.92
C GLY A 82 10.53 -8.84 -2.55
N VAL A 83 9.68 -8.13 -1.79
CA VAL A 83 9.98 -6.80 -1.26
C VAL A 83 11.24 -6.82 -0.40
N ALA A 84 11.35 -7.78 0.52
CA ALA A 84 12.49 -7.89 1.42
C ALA A 84 13.81 -8.12 0.65
N GLY A 85 13.74 -8.81 -0.50
CA GLY A 85 14.87 -9.02 -1.40
C GLY A 85 15.32 -7.73 -2.09
N VAL A 86 14.39 -6.96 -2.65
CA VAL A 86 14.70 -5.72 -3.40
C VAL A 86 15.13 -4.58 -2.48
N THR A 87 14.51 -4.47 -1.30
CA THR A 87 14.83 -3.42 -0.32
C THR A 87 16.12 -3.67 0.46
N GLY A 88 16.73 -4.85 0.30
CA GLY A 88 17.90 -5.26 1.08
C GLY A 88 17.60 -5.48 2.57
N ALA A 89 16.32 -5.57 2.96
CA ALA A 89 15.91 -5.95 4.30
C ALA A 89 16.37 -7.38 4.64
N LEU A 90 16.44 -8.26 3.64
CA LEU A 90 17.23 -9.48 3.70
C LEU A 90 18.71 -9.10 3.67
N ARG A 91 19.38 -9.15 4.82
CA ARG A 91 20.84 -9.08 4.90
C ARG A 91 21.44 -10.30 4.21
N LEU A 92 21.59 -10.23 2.88
CA LEU A 92 22.33 -11.23 2.13
C LEU A 92 23.79 -11.19 2.61
N PRO A 93 24.39 -12.34 2.96
CA PRO A 93 25.80 -12.39 3.36
C PRO A 93 26.63 -11.78 2.23
N LYS A 94 27.38 -10.73 2.55
CA LYS A 94 28.32 -10.07 1.63
C LYS A 94 29.24 -11.14 1.05
N ARG A 95 28.94 -11.66 -0.15
CA ARG A 95 29.89 -12.48 -0.90
C ARG A 95 31.13 -11.63 -1.05
N LEU A 96 32.25 -12.17 -0.55
CA LEU A 96 33.55 -11.51 -0.45
C LEU A 96 33.81 -10.69 -1.71
N ARG A 97 33.75 -9.36 -1.57
CA ARG A 97 34.44 -8.45 -2.49
C ARG A 97 35.91 -8.86 -2.44
N ARG A 98 36.39 -9.57 -3.46
CA ARG A 98 37.82 -9.75 -3.66
C ARG A 98 38.45 -8.35 -3.74
N PRO A 99 39.52 -8.06 -2.99
CA PRO A 99 40.21 -6.78 -3.08
C PRO A 99 40.74 -6.58 -4.51
N PRO A 100 40.81 -5.33 -5.01
CA PRO A 100 41.51 -5.04 -6.25
C PRO A 100 42.96 -5.50 -6.10
N THR A 101 43.41 -6.38 -7.00
CA THR A 101 44.84 -6.62 -7.19
C THR A 101 45.51 -5.35 -7.74
N PRO A 102 46.74 -5.04 -7.30
CA PRO A 102 47.46 -3.82 -7.64
C PRO A 102 47.79 -3.69 -9.12
#